data_AF-A0A2R6G968-F1
#
_entry.id   AF-A0A2R6G968-F1
#
_cell.length_a   1.000
_cell.length_b   1.000
_cell.length_c   1.000
_cell.angle_alpha   90.00
_cell.angle_beta   90.00
_cell.angle_gamma   90.00
#
_symmetry.space_group_name_H-M   'P 1'
#
loop_
_entity.id
_entity.type
_entity.pdbx_description
1 polymer ?
#
loop_
_entity_poly.entity_id
_entity_poly.type
_entity_poly.pdbx_seq_one_letter_code
_entity_poly.pdbx_strand_id
1 'polypeptide(L)'
;MPSFGALSVLPPVVAIVAAIASRRAIPGLFVGIWTGAILFTGSHGLGQTFEWIVISIATEFHVSLLVFIFLLGGGVGLLWVLGGSYALTQWASSRLKNRRQAGVATWLLGILVFFNDYANTAIVGTAMQDVT
;
A
#
# COMPACT_ATOMS: atom_id res chain seq x y z
N MET A 1 22.15 26.35 6.15
CA MET A 1 21.13 25.29 6.17
C MET A 1 20.04 25.75 7.12
N PRO A 2 18.80 26.04 6.68
CA PRO A 2 17.73 26.27 7.64
C PRO A 2 17.58 24.98 8.44
N SER A 3 17.86 25.01 9.74
CA SER A 3 17.63 23.87 10.62
C SER A 3 16.12 23.78 10.85
N PHE A 4 15.42 23.13 9.92
CA PHE A 4 13.98 22.91 10.02
C PHE A 4 13.57 22.11 11.27
N GLY A 5 14.51 21.52 12.01
CA GLY A 5 14.32 21.08 13.40
C GLY A 5 13.02 20.32 13.62
N ALA A 6 12.20 20.79 14.56
CA ALA A 6 10.89 20.20 14.84
C ALA A 6 9.84 20.44 13.72
N LEU A 7 9.98 21.48 12.90
CA LEU A 7 9.07 21.77 11.78
C LEU A 7 9.14 20.71 10.67
N SER A 8 10.25 19.97 10.54
CA SER A 8 10.36 18.84 9.61
C SER A 8 9.40 17.69 9.90
N VAL A 9 8.87 17.61 11.13
CA VAL A 9 7.89 16.58 11.54
C VAL A 9 6.46 16.97 11.13
N LEU A 10 6.23 18.24 10.79
CA LEU A 10 4.89 18.74 10.44
C LEU A 10 4.32 18.03 9.20
N PRO A 11 5.03 17.90 8.06
CA PRO A 11 4.50 17.22 6.87
C PRO A 11 4.01 15.78 7.12
N PRO A 12 4.77 14.87 7.76
CA PRO A 12 4.30 13.50 8.00
C PRO A 12 3.15 13.44 9.01
N VAL A 13 3.13 14.29 10.04
CA VAL A 13 2.02 14.34 11.00
C VAL A 13 0.74 14.79 10.32
N VAL A 14 0.81 15.86 9.51
CA VAL A 14 -0.34 16.34 8.74
C VAL A 14 -0.81 15.26 7.77
N ALA A 15 0.10 14.54 7.11
CA ALA A 15 -0.26 13.44 6.21
C ALA A 15 -1.09 12.35 6.93
N ILE A 16 -0.62 11.91 8.10
CA ILE A 16 -1.28 10.86 8.89
C ILE A 16 -2.65 11.33 9.38
N VAL A 17 -2.72 12.52 9.98
CA VAL A 17 -3.97 13.08 10.50
C VAL A 17 -4.99 13.27 9.38
N ALA A 18 -4.57 13.84 8.24
CA ALA A 18 -5.43 14.03 7.08
C ALA A 18 -5.90 12.69 6.48
N ALA A 19 -5.03 11.68 6.41
CA ALA A 19 -5.39 10.35 5.93
C ALA A 19 -6.43 9.67 6.83
N ILE A 20 -6.28 9.78 8.16
CA ILE A 20 -7.22 9.23 9.13
C ILE A 20 -8.56 9.98 9.07
N ALA A 21 -8.53 11.30 9.09
CA ALA A 21 -9.74 12.13 9.09
C ALA A 21 -10.56 11.96 7.80
N SER A 22 -9.89 11.92 6.65
CA SER A 22 -10.55 11.73 5.35
C SER A 22 -10.91 10.27 5.05
N ARG A 23 -10.40 9.32 5.85
CA ARG A 23 -10.42 7.86 5.58
C ARG A 23 -9.88 7.52 4.18
N ARG A 24 -8.97 8.34 3.65
CA ARG A 24 -8.39 8.20 2.31
C ARG A 24 -6.90 8.52 2.38
N ALA A 25 -6.06 7.53 2.09
CA ALA A 25 -4.61 7.70 2.13
C ALA A 25 -4.11 8.71 1.08
N ILE A 26 -4.60 8.64 -0.16
CA ILE A 26 -4.09 9.47 -1.28
C ILE A 26 -4.24 10.99 -1.00
N PRO A 27 -5.43 11.51 -0.64
CA PRO A 27 -5.56 12.92 -0.27
C PRO A 27 -4.71 13.30 0.94
N GLY A 28 -4.60 12.42 1.94
CA GLY A 28 -3.77 12.67 3.12
C GLY A 28 -2.28 12.82 2.76
N LEU A 29 -1.75 11.91 1.94
CA LEU A 29 -0.38 11.98 1.45
C LEU A 29 -0.12 13.25 0.63
N PHE A 30 -1.08 13.65 -0.23
CA PHE A 30 -0.97 14.89 -1.00
C PHE A 30 -0.87 16.11 -0.08
N VAL A 31 -1.75 16.23 0.92
CA VAL A 31 -1.73 17.34 1.89
C VAL A 31 -0.41 17.34 2.68
N GLY A 32 0.14 16.17 3.01
CA GLY A 32 1.45 16.02 3.64
C GLY A 32 2.58 16.61 2.79
N ILE A 33 2.71 16.17 1.54
CA ILE A 33 3.73 16.66 0.61
C ILE A 33 3.56 18.16 0.38
N TRP A 34 2.31 18.62 0.21
CA TRP A 34 2.01 20.03 0.02
C TRP A 34 2.40 20.89 1.24
N THR A 35 2.16 20.38 2.45
CA THR A 35 2.63 21.02 3.69
C THR A 35 4.15 21.14 3.70
N GLY A 36 4.87 20.08 3.31
CA GLY A 36 6.33 20.12 3.16
C GLY A 36 6.79 21.13 2.11
N ALA A 37 6.06 21.23 1.00
CA ALA A 37 6.36 22.18 -0.06
C ALA A 37 6.17 23.63 0.38
N ILE A 38 5.10 23.93 1.14
CA ILE A 38 4.88 25.27 1.73
C ILE A 38 6.05 25.65 2.64
N LEU A 39 6.50 24.72 3.50
CA LEU A 39 7.64 24.95 4.38
C LEU A 39 8.94 25.17 3.62
N PHE A 40 9.15 24.45 2.52
CA PHE A 40 10.35 24.54 1.70
C PHE A 40 10.40 25.82 0.88
N THR A 41 9.29 26.23 0.26
CA THR A 41 9.26 27.41 -0.64
C THR A 41 8.93 28.71 0.07
N GLY A 42 8.35 28.66 1.28
CA GLY A 42 7.82 29.85 1.96
C GLY A 42 6.64 30.50 1.25
N SER A 43 5.98 29.77 0.34
CA SER A 43 4.89 30.26 -0.52
C SER A 43 3.78 29.20 -0.63
N HIS A 44 2.85 29.35 -1.58
CA HIS A 44 1.78 28.37 -1.79
C HIS A 44 2.27 26.96 -2.16
N GLY A 45 3.53 26.76 -2.57
CA GLY A 45 4.16 25.44 -2.68
C GLY A 45 3.59 24.46 -3.73
N LEU A 46 2.56 24.83 -4.50
CA LEU A 46 1.90 23.93 -5.45
C LEU A 46 2.85 23.45 -6.57
N GLY A 47 3.62 24.36 -7.16
CA GLY A 47 4.60 24.00 -8.21
C GLY A 47 5.62 22.98 -7.70
N GLN A 48 6.18 23.24 -6.51
CA GLN A 48 7.15 22.35 -5.85
C GLN A 48 6.54 20.99 -5.51
N THR A 49 5.27 20.96 -5.10
CA THR A 49 4.54 19.71 -4.78
C THR A 49 4.49 18.81 -6.00
N PHE A 50 4.06 19.34 -7.15
CA PHE A 50 4.00 18.58 -8.40
C PHE A 50 5.38 18.21 -8.92
N GLU A 51 6.37 19.11 -8.81
CA GLU A 51 7.75 18.81 -9.17
C GLU A 51 8.29 17.61 -8.38
N TRP A 52 8.12 17.59 -7.05
CA TRP A 52 8.54 16.47 -6.22
C TRP A 52 7.81 15.17 -6.57
N ILE A 53 6.52 15.23 -6.91
CA ILE A 53 5.77 14.05 -7.38
C ILE A 53 6.39 13.52 -8.67
N VAL A 54 6.67 14.39 -9.65
CA VAL A 54 7.27 14.01 -10.93
C VAL A 54 8.65 13.39 -10.72
N ILE A 55 9.52 14.04 -9.94
CA ILE A 55 10.88 13.53 -9.66
C ILE A 55 10.82 12.18 -8.95
N SER A 56 9.91 12.03 -7.97
CA SER A 56 9.75 10.78 -7.23
C SER A 56 9.36 9.63 -8.16
N ILE A 57 8.43 9.87 -9.09
CA ILE A 57 7.99 8.85 -10.06
C ILE A 57 9.09 8.56 -11.08
N ALA A 58 9.81 9.57 -11.57
CA ALA A 58 10.74 9.46 -12.69
C ALA A 58 12.05 8.71 -12.37
N THR A 59 12.29 8.31 -11.12
CA THR A 59 13.48 7.54 -10.76
C THR A 59 13.41 6.12 -11.31
N GLU A 60 14.48 5.60 -11.90
CA GLU A 60 14.55 4.25 -12.49
C GLU A 60 13.99 3.14 -11.58
N PHE A 61 14.35 3.19 -10.29
CA PHE A 61 13.85 2.26 -9.29
C PHE A 61 12.32 2.38 -9.09
N HIS A 62 11.79 3.60 -8.94
CA HIS A 62 10.36 3.83 -8.75
C HIS A 62 9.54 3.47 -9.99
N VAL A 63 10.04 3.76 -11.19
CA VAL A 63 9.41 3.33 -12.45
C VAL A 63 9.35 1.80 -12.54
N SER A 64 10.48 1.14 -12.26
CA SER A 64 10.55 -0.33 -12.26
C SER A 64 9.58 -0.94 -11.26
N LEU A 65 9.48 -0.34 -10.07
CA LEU A 65 8.55 -0.74 -9.01
C LEU A 65 7.08 -0.53 -9.42
N LEU A 66 6.74 0.57 -10.09
CA LEU A 66 5.40 0.81 -10.62
C LEU A 66 5.00 -0.24 -11.66
N VAL A 67 5.88 -0.55 -12.60
CA VAL A 67 5.64 -1.61 -13.60
C VAL A 67 5.49 -2.96 -12.92
N PHE A 68 6.35 -3.28 -11.94
CA PHE A 68 6.26 -4.51 -11.18
C PHE A 68 4.93 -4.65 -10.44
N ILE A 69 4.48 -3.61 -9.71
CA ILE A 69 3.19 -3.62 -9.00
C ILE A 69 2.02 -3.74 -9.99
N PHE A 70 2.09 -3.09 -11.15
CA PHE A 70 1.06 -3.18 -12.17
C PHE A 70 0.93 -4.60 -12.74
N LEU A 71 2.06 -5.23 -13.07
CA LEU A 71 2.09 -6.62 -13.53
C LEU A 71 1.63 -7.59 -12.44
N LEU A 72 2.04 -7.37 -11.20
CA LEU A 72 1.62 -8.18 -10.06
C LEU A 72 0.10 -8.06 -9.85
N GLY A 73 -0.44 -6.84 -9.84
CA GLY A 73 -1.87 -6.59 -9.76
C GLY A 73 -2.65 -7.27 -10.89
N GLY A 74 -2.14 -7.21 -12.13
CA GLY A 74 -2.70 -7.92 -13.27
C GLY A 74 -2.65 -9.45 -13.12
N GLY A 75 -1.53 -9.99 -12.66
CA GLY A 75 -1.37 -11.43 -12.40
C GLY A 75 -2.29 -11.93 -11.30
N VAL A 76 -2.46 -11.16 -10.23
CA VAL A 76 -3.45 -11.45 -9.18
C VAL A 76 -4.85 -11.40 -9.77
N GLY A 77 -5.22 -10.36 -10.52
CA GLY A 77 -6.51 -10.28 -11.20
C GLY A 77 -6.79 -11.47 -12.12
N LEU A 78 -5.77 -11.96 -12.83
CA LEU A 78 -5.89 -13.17 -13.64
C LEU A 78 -6.16 -14.42 -12.78
N LEU A 79 -5.46 -14.58 -11.65
CA LEU A 79 -5.74 -15.67 -10.70
C LEU A 79 -7.19 -15.63 -10.20
N TRP A 80 -7.73 -14.43 -9.95
CA TRP A 80 -9.14 -14.25 -9.58
C TRP A 80 -10.09 -14.73 -10.68
N VAL A 81 -9.85 -14.33 -11.93
CA VAL A 81 -10.70 -14.73 -13.08
C VAL A 81 -10.60 -16.23 -13.38
N LEU A 82 -9.43 -16.84 -13.20
CA LEU A 82 -9.22 -18.28 -13.39
C LEU A 82 -9.82 -19.15 -12.26
N GLY A 83 -10.45 -18.55 -11.25
CA GLY A 83 -11.05 -19.27 -10.12
C GLY A 83 -10.02 -19.73 -9.07
N GLY A 84 -8.84 -19.12 -9.03
CA GLY A 84 -7.80 -19.44 -8.05
C GLY A 84 -8.25 -19.18 -6.61
N SER A 85 -9.09 -18.17 -6.41
CA SER A 85 -9.74 -17.90 -5.14
C SER A 85 -10.65 -19.04 -4.71
N TYR A 86 -11.57 -19.45 -5.57
CA TYR A 86 -12.48 -20.56 -5.34
C TYR A 86 -11.74 -21.87 -5.03
N ALA A 87 -10.68 -22.18 -5.78
CA ALA A 87 -9.84 -23.34 -5.53
C ALA A 87 -9.15 -23.29 -4.15
N LEU A 88 -8.66 -22.12 -3.75
CA LEU A 88 -7.99 -21.92 -2.47
C LEU A 88 -9.00 -21.96 -1.30
N THR A 89 -10.18 -21.37 -1.46
CA THR A 89 -11.29 -21.45 -0.50
C THR A 89 -11.78 -22.88 -0.30
N GLN A 90 -11.90 -23.67 -1.38
CA GLN A 90 -12.33 -25.06 -1.30
C GLN A 90 -11.26 -25.97 -0.67
N TRP A 91 -9.98 -25.76 -0.99
CA TRP A 91 -8.88 -26.41 -0.30
C TRP A 91 -8.87 -26.07 1.19
N ALA A 92 -9.01 -24.79 1.53
CA ALA A 92 -9.05 -24.31 2.90
C ALA A 92 -10.24 -24.89 3.67
N SER A 93 -11.45 -24.85 3.11
CA SER A 93 -12.66 -25.37 3.76
C SER A 93 -12.63 -26.89 3.97
N SER A 94 -11.97 -27.65 3.08
CA SER A 94 -11.85 -29.11 3.23
C SER A 94 -10.76 -29.53 4.23
N ARG A 95 -9.71 -28.72 4.43
CA ARG A 95 -8.57 -29.01 5.32
C ARG A 95 -8.62 -28.33 6.68
N LEU A 96 -9.24 -27.16 6.78
CA LEU A 96 -9.27 -26.32 7.98
C LEU A 96 -10.63 -26.46 8.64
N LYS A 97 -10.68 -27.19 9.76
CA LYS A 97 -11.95 -27.50 10.45
C LYS A 97 -12.23 -26.56 11.62
N ASN A 98 -11.18 -25.92 12.16
CA ASN A 98 -11.27 -25.10 13.36
C ASN A 98 -10.68 -23.70 13.10
N ARG A 99 -11.25 -22.66 13.74
CA ARG A 99 -10.82 -21.26 13.61
C ARG A 99 -9.33 -21.02 13.90
N ARG A 100 -8.73 -21.80 14.81
CA ARG A 100 -7.27 -21.76 15.06
C ARG A 100 -6.46 -22.25 13.85
N GLN A 101 -6.90 -23.30 13.17
CA GLN A 101 -6.23 -23.82 11.97
C GLN A 101 -6.32 -22.83 10.82
N ALA A 102 -7.50 -22.21 10.65
CA ALA A 102 -7.70 -21.14 9.68
C ALA A 102 -6.73 -19.97 9.91
N GLY A 103 -6.64 -19.46 11.16
CA GLY A 103 -5.71 -18.38 11.49
C GLY A 103 -4.23 -18.75 11.28
N VAL A 104 -3.81 -19.97 11.63
CA VAL A 104 -2.43 -20.43 11.40
C VAL A 104 -2.13 -20.57 9.90
N ALA A 105 -3.07 -21.06 9.10
CA ALA A 105 -2.92 -21.16 7.65
C ALA A 105 -2.82 -19.76 6.99
N THR A 106 -3.66 -18.80 7.41
CA THR A 106 -3.58 -17.41 6.94
C THR A 106 -2.23 -16.79 7.29
N TRP A 107 -1.74 -17.03 8.51
CA TRP A 107 -0.45 -16.52 8.95
C TRP A 107 0.71 -17.13 8.16
N LEU A 108 0.70 -18.45 7.93
CA LEU A 108 1.72 -19.12 7.12
C LEU A 108 1.70 -18.67 5.67
N LEU A 109 0.52 -18.54 5.05
CA LEU A 109 0.37 -17.97 3.71
C LEU A 109 0.88 -16.53 3.66
N GLY A 110 0.59 -15.74 4.69
CA GLY A 110 1.12 -14.40 4.87
C GLY A 110 2.64 -14.36 4.85
N ILE A 111 3.31 -15.29 5.53
CA ILE A 111 4.78 -15.41 5.52
C ILE A 111 5.30 -15.87 4.16
N LEU A 112 4.68 -16.89 3.56
CA LEU A 112 5.11 -17.45 2.27
C LEU A 112 5.01 -16.42 1.13
N VAL A 113 4.00 -15.56 1.17
CA VAL A 113 3.73 -14.51 0.17
C VAL A 113 4.29 -13.15 0.60
N PHE A 114 5.05 -13.06 1.71
CA PHE A 114 5.61 -11.80 2.26
C PHE A 114 6.77 -11.21 1.44
N PHE A 115 6.92 -11.56 0.16
CA PHE A 115 7.93 -10.92 -0.68
C PHE A 115 7.52 -9.49 -1.09
N ASN A 116 6.22 -9.18 -1.07
CA ASN A 116 5.68 -7.85 -1.34
C ASN A 116 4.38 -7.65 -0.56
N ASP A 117 4.20 -6.47 0.05
CA ASP A 117 3.00 -6.12 0.82
C ASP A 117 1.74 -6.08 -0.07
N TYR A 118 1.89 -5.64 -1.32
CA TYR A 118 0.84 -5.68 -2.33
C TYR A 118 0.43 -7.11 -2.69
N ALA A 119 1.39 -8.02 -2.88
CA ALA A 119 1.11 -9.42 -3.21
C ALA A 119 0.42 -10.15 -2.05
N ASN A 120 0.93 -9.94 -0.84
CA ASN A 120 0.36 -10.55 0.35
C ASN A 120 -1.10 -10.13 0.54
N THR A 121 -1.39 -8.84 0.50
CA THR A 121 -2.77 -8.33 0.66
C THR A 121 -3.69 -8.84 -0.46
N ALA A 122 -3.20 -8.88 -1.69
CA ALA A 122 -4.00 -9.24 -2.86
C ALA A 122 -4.19 -10.75 -3.07
N ILE A 123 -3.30 -11.60 -2.54
CA ILE A 123 -3.37 -13.06 -2.63
C ILE A 123 -3.94 -13.65 -1.34
N VAL A 124 -3.36 -13.33 -0.19
CA VAL A 124 -3.73 -13.93 1.10
C VAL A 124 -5.03 -13.35 1.62
N GLY A 125 -5.18 -12.03 1.58
CA GLY A 125 -6.35 -11.34 2.13
C GLY A 125 -7.64 -11.78 1.44
N THR A 126 -7.63 -11.76 0.12
CA THR A 126 -8.75 -12.14 -0.73
C THR A 126 -9.02 -13.65 -0.69
N ALA A 127 -8.00 -14.51 -0.65
CA ALA A 127 -8.17 -15.96 -0.55
C ALA A 127 -8.76 -16.44 0.78
N MET A 128 -8.41 -15.78 1.89
CA MET A 128 -8.84 -16.18 3.23
C MET A 128 -10.10 -15.46 3.70
N GLN A 129 -10.59 -14.47 2.94
CA GLN A 129 -11.76 -13.65 3.29
C GLN A 129 -13.02 -14.48 3.60
N ASP A 130 -13.23 -15.60 2.92
CA ASP A 130 -14.40 -16.47 3.11
C ASP A 130 -14.19 -17.58 4.15
N VAL A 131 -12.96 -17.74 4.67
CA VAL A 131 -12.54 -18.86 5.54
C VAL A 131 -12.38 -18.42 7.00
N THR A 132 -12.03 -17.16 7.26
CA THR A 132 -11.77 -16.61 8.61
C THR A 132 -12.81 -15.59 9.03
#